data_AF-A0A5J4N7Y2-F1
#
_entry.id   AF-A0A5J4N7Y2-F1
#
_cell.length_a   1.000
_cell.length_b   1.000
_cell.length_c   1.000
_cell.angle_alpha   90.00
_cell.angle_beta   90.00
_cell.angle_gamma   90.00
#
_symmetry.space_group_name_H-M   'P 1'
#
loop_
_entity.id
_entity.type
_entity.pdbx_description
1 polymer ?
#
loop_
_entity_poly.entity_id
_entity_poly.type
_entity_poly.pdbx_seq_one_letter_code
_entity_poly.pdbx_strand_id
1 'polypeptide(L)'
;MPPFQAVATMTATVGRYRRFSVLVATGNGRGLCGIGKAKAITLPAAVRQAKQRASQNLVSFDLKDNRTLWHIGHVHEWHSTIFARPGVEGSGLICHRLIRTLCQVIGIKDMYAKVEGSTKNYQVLTRGFLRLLSEQQTYSEMANRIGLNVVEFSPDQDMYPRLLASPAPGNSVDPSKINISSTMKTQQANLTKKPNEELPILAISHPDRHRPRKPWPEKHESFLDDLVQDGEEPTVATDVFELIASGERDLDALVLGGRIPRIRGKGEPSYWNNPGNLKVAAERYRYRNHDAAKRQREVYEALDQLSP
;
A
#
# COMPACT_ATOMS: atom_id res chain seq x y z
N MET A 1 7.26 9.92 -13.91
CA MET A 1 7.76 8.55 -13.64
C MET A 1 6.78 7.89 -12.66
N PRO A 2 6.30 6.66 -12.91
CA PRO A 2 5.33 6.00 -12.02
C PRO A 2 5.95 5.81 -10.63
N PRO A 3 5.17 5.94 -9.54
CA PRO A 3 5.69 5.66 -8.21
C PRO A 3 6.08 4.18 -8.14
N PHE A 4 7.37 3.91 -8.03
CA PHE A 4 7.90 2.58 -7.79
C PHE A 4 8.50 2.51 -6.39
N GLN A 5 8.33 1.36 -5.76
CA GLN A 5 8.90 1.07 -4.46
C GLN A 5 9.82 -0.14 -4.60
N ALA A 6 11.09 0.01 -4.25
CA ALA A 6 11.98 -1.12 -4.06
C ALA A 6 11.61 -1.81 -2.74
N VAL A 7 11.09 -3.03 -2.83
CA VAL A 7 10.72 -3.89 -1.70
C VAL A 7 11.79 -4.98 -1.59
N ALA A 8 12.12 -5.39 -0.36
CA ALA A 8 13.07 -6.46 -0.13
C ALA A 8 12.47 -7.53 0.77
N THR A 9 12.84 -8.78 0.51
CA THR A 9 12.49 -9.97 1.29
C THR A 9 13.78 -10.68 1.69
N MET A 10 13.85 -11.26 2.89
CA MET A 10 14.97 -12.12 3.29
C MET A 10 14.73 -13.53 2.77
N THR A 11 15.75 -14.13 2.16
CA THR A 11 15.77 -15.49 1.64
C THR A 11 16.98 -16.20 2.23
N ALA A 12 16.87 -17.51 2.50
CA ALA A 12 17.94 -18.29 3.12
C ALA A 12 19.22 -18.33 2.26
N THR A 13 19.08 -18.45 0.94
CA THR A 13 20.21 -18.56 0.00
C THR A 13 20.82 -17.22 -0.36
N VAL A 14 20.00 -16.26 -0.80
CA VAL A 14 20.47 -14.96 -1.34
C VAL A 14 20.57 -13.86 -0.26
N GLY A 15 20.02 -14.09 0.93
CA GLY A 15 19.87 -13.04 1.94
C GLY A 15 18.85 -12.00 1.51
N ARG A 16 19.26 -10.73 1.32
CA ARG A 16 18.35 -9.63 0.98
C ARG A 16 17.96 -9.60 -0.51
N TYR A 17 16.90 -10.30 -0.87
CA TYR A 17 16.35 -10.32 -2.22
C TYR A 17 15.49 -9.09 -2.51
N ARG A 18 15.81 -8.29 -3.53
CA ARG A 18 15.09 -7.05 -3.89
C ARG A 18 14.17 -7.25 -5.09
N ARG A 19 12.99 -6.62 -5.05
CA ARG A 19 12.01 -6.57 -6.13
C ARG A 19 11.43 -5.15 -6.24
N PHE A 20 11.07 -4.73 -7.44
CA PHE A 20 10.35 -3.49 -7.66
C PHE A 20 8.85 -3.74 -7.64
N SER A 21 8.13 -3.04 -6.77
CA SER A 21 6.67 -2.96 -6.76
C SER A 21 6.23 -1.70 -7.47
N VAL A 22 5.31 -1.83 -8.42
CA VAL A 22 4.77 -0.71 -9.20
C VAL A 22 3.25 -0.73 -9.14
N LEU A 23 2.65 0.47 -9.04
CA LEU A 23 1.23 0.71 -9.23
C LEU A 23 1.07 1.56 -10.50
N VAL A 24 0.23 1.09 -11.43
CA VAL A 24 -0.02 1.73 -12.72
C VAL A 24 -1.53 1.93 -12.89
N ALA A 25 -1.91 3.07 -13.45
CA ALA A 25 -3.26 3.34 -13.94
C ALA A 25 -3.22 3.48 -15.47
N THR A 26 -4.24 2.98 -16.14
CA THR A 26 -4.44 3.06 -17.61
C THR A 26 -5.87 3.51 -17.86
N GLY A 27 -6.13 4.30 -18.91
CA GLY A 27 -7.46 4.83 -19.17
C GLY A 27 -7.53 5.55 -20.50
N ASN A 28 -8.75 5.81 -20.97
CA ASN A 28 -9.03 6.38 -22.29
C ASN A 28 -9.34 7.89 -22.25
N GLY A 29 -9.31 8.52 -21.06
CA GLY A 29 -9.69 9.93 -20.89
C GLY A 29 -11.17 10.22 -21.11
N ARG A 30 -12.02 9.20 -21.16
CA ARG A 30 -13.48 9.29 -21.39
C ARG A 30 -14.25 8.45 -20.37
N GLY A 31 -13.94 8.63 -19.09
CA GLY A 31 -14.62 7.96 -17.98
C GLY A 31 -14.17 6.53 -17.71
N LEU A 32 -13.29 5.93 -18.52
CA LEU A 32 -12.84 4.55 -18.32
C LEU A 32 -11.39 4.50 -17.83
N CYS A 33 -11.17 3.76 -16.74
CA CYS A 33 -9.87 3.63 -16.10
C CYS A 33 -9.70 2.24 -15.47
N GLY A 34 -8.49 1.71 -15.52
CA GLY A 34 -8.12 0.47 -14.85
C GLY A 34 -6.79 0.58 -14.14
N ILE A 35 -6.63 -0.21 -13.08
CA ILE A 35 -5.49 -0.12 -12.17
C ILE A 35 -4.84 -1.49 -11.99
N GLY A 36 -3.52 -1.50 -12.06
CA GLY A 36 -2.71 -2.70 -11.96
C GLY A 36 -1.56 -2.53 -11.00
N LYS A 37 -1.36 -3.52 -10.13
CA LYS A 37 -0.21 -3.64 -9.25
C LYS A 37 0.58 -4.88 -9.61
N ALA A 38 1.89 -4.74 -9.77
CA ALA A 38 2.78 -5.87 -10.02
C ALA A 38 4.10 -5.71 -9.28
N LYS A 39 4.80 -6.83 -9.11
CA LYS A 39 6.12 -6.92 -8.50
C LYS A 39 7.01 -7.78 -9.38
N ALA A 40 8.20 -7.30 -9.73
CA ALA A 40 9.17 -8.08 -10.49
C ALA A 40 10.62 -7.72 -10.06
N ILE A 41 11.59 -8.49 -10.55
CA ILE A 41 13.02 -8.28 -10.26
C ILE A 41 13.53 -7.00 -10.91
N THR A 42 13.19 -6.79 -12.19
CA THR A 42 13.51 -5.59 -12.94
C THR A 42 12.30 -4.66 -13.02
N LEU A 43 12.53 -3.35 -12.95
CA LEU A 43 11.48 -2.32 -13.07
C LEU A 43 10.66 -2.44 -14.38
N PRO A 44 11.26 -2.56 -15.60
CA PRO A 44 10.48 -2.65 -16.83
C PRO A 44 9.55 -3.87 -16.87
N ALA A 45 10.01 -5.02 -16.37
CA ALA A 45 9.15 -6.21 -16.25
C ALA A 45 7.96 -5.97 -15.30
N ALA A 46 8.18 -5.28 -14.17
CA ALA A 46 7.10 -4.93 -13.24
C ALA A 46 6.07 -3.99 -13.89
N VAL A 47 6.52 -2.99 -14.66
CA VAL A 47 5.63 -2.09 -15.39
C VAL A 47 4.83 -2.84 -16.46
N ARG A 48 5.46 -3.74 -17.23
CA ARG A 48 4.76 -4.55 -18.25
C ARG A 48 3.64 -5.38 -17.63
N GLN A 49 3.93 -6.09 -16.54
CA GLN A 49 2.93 -6.88 -15.81
C GLN A 49 1.82 -6.01 -15.19
N ALA A 50 2.17 -4.84 -14.63
CA ALA A 50 1.18 -3.93 -14.07
C ALA A 50 0.23 -3.39 -15.14
N LYS A 51 0.74 -3.03 -16.33
CA LYS A 51 -0.09 -2.60 -17.47
C LYS A 51 -1.08 -3.68 -17.92
N GLN A 52 -0.61 -4.93 -18.06
CA GLN A 52 -1.48 -6.05 -18.43
C GLN A 52 -2.59 -6.30 -17.40
N ARG A 53 -2.29 -6.15 -16.11
CA ARG A 53 -3.31 -6.26 -15.05
C ARG A 53 -4.27 -5.07 -15.08
N ALA A 54 -3.78 -3.87 -15.38
CA ALA A 54 -4.60 -2.68 -15.46
C ALA A 54 -5.61 -2.75 -16.62
N SER A 55 -5.20 -3.29 -17.77
CA SER A 55 -6.10 -3.47 -18.93
C SER A 55 -7.18 -4.54 -18.72
N GLN A 56 -6.96 -5.48 -17.80
CA GLN A 56 -7.97 -6.48 -17.43
C GLN A 56 -8.99 -5.94 -16.42
N ASN A 57 -8.57 -5.02 -15.54
CA ASN A 57 -9.39 -4.48 -14.45
C ASN A 57 -9.90 -3.07 -14.79
N LEU A 58 -10.69 -2.94 -15.86
CA LEU A 58 -11.28 -1.67 -16.28
C LEU A 58 -12.58 -1.38 -15.52
N VAL A 59 -12.75 -0.12 -15.12
CA VAL A 59 -13.94 0.40 -14.46
C VAL A 59 -14.39 1.64 -15.22
N SER A 60 -15.71 1.73 -15.46
CA SER A 60 -16.35 2.91 -16.06
C SER A 60 -16.88 3.82 -14.96
N PHE A 61 -16.71 5.12 -15.14
CA PHE A 61 -17.15 6.17 -14.25
C PHE A 61 -17.95 7.22 -15.03
N ASP A 62 -19.09 7.61 -14.49
CA ASP A 62 -19.94 8.64 -15.08
C ASP A 62 -19.42 10.03 -14.71
N LEU A 63 -19.18 10.85 -15.73
CA LEU A 63 -18.66 12.21 -15.57
C LEU A 63 -19.72 13.23 -15.97
N LYS A 64 -19.97 14.22 -15.11
CA LYS A 64 -20.82 15.37 -15.46
C LYS A 64 -20.16 16.17 -16.57
N ASP A 65 -20.91 16.44 -17.64
CA ASP A 65 -20.46 17.10 -18.88
C ASP A 65 -19.14 16.55 -19.47
N ASN A 66 -18.81 15.28 -19.21
CA ASN A 66 -17.50 14.68 -19.52
C ASN A 66 -16.29 15.47 -18.95
N ARG A 67 -16.47 16.19 -17.84
CA ARG A 67 -15.43 17.05 -17.25
C ARG A 67 -15.29 16.96 -15.73
N THR A 68 -16.38 16.83 -14.97
CA THR A 68 -16.42 17.00 -13.50
C THR A 68 -17.21 15.90 -12.80
N LEU A 69 -17.23 15.94 -11.46
CA LEU A 69 -18.04 15.08 -10.60
C LEU A 69 -19.50 15.55 -10.54
N TRP A 70 -20.42 14.65 -10.20
CA TRP A 70 -21.85 14.98 -10.04
C TRP A 70 -22.17 15.75 -8.76
N HIS A 71 -21.58 15.35 -7.65
CA HIS A 71 -21.79 15.95 -6.32
C HIS A 71 -20.50 15.93 -5.50
N ILE A 72 -20.55 16.54 -4.33
CA ILE A 72 -19.46 16.46 -3.34
C ILE A 72 -19.36 15.02 -2.85
N GLY A 73 -18.15 14.48 -2.82
CA GLY A 73 -17.84 13.14 -2.35
C GLY A 73 -16.93 13.18 -1.12
N HIS A 74 -17.20 12.31 -0.16
CA HIS A 74 -16.36 12.12 1.01
C HIS A 74 -16.20 10.63 1.28
N VAL A 75 -14.97 10.13 1.25
CA VAL A 75 -14.67 8.71 1.48
C VAL A 75 -13.55 8.58 2.50
N HIS A 76 -13.78 7.74 3.50
CA HIS A 76 -12.77 7.30 4.45
C HIS A 76 -12.25 5.92 4.06
N GLU A 77 -10.97 5.83 3.76
CA GLU A 77 -10.30 4.59 3.37
C GLU A 77 -9.07 4.35 4.27
N TRP A 78 -9.15 3.35 5.14
CA TRP A 78 -8.17 3.02 6.17
C TRP A 78 -7.74 4.22 7.04
N HIS A 79 -6.57 4.80 6.78
CA HIS A 79 -6.03 5.93 7.55
C HIS A 79 -6.02 7.24 6.74
N SER A 80 -6.82 7.31 5.67
CA SER A 80 -6.88 8.49 4.80
C SER A 80 -8.34 8.84 4.51
N THR A 81 -8.67 10.11 4.62
CA THR A 81 -9.95 10.66 4.17
C THR A 81 -9.72 11.44 2.88
N ILE A 82 -10.61 11.26 1.91
CA ILE A 82 -10.60 11.98 0.65
C ILE A 82 -11.90 12.77 0.58
N PHE A 83 -11.76 14.08 0.49
CA PHE A 83 -12.85 15.00 0.22
C PHE A 83 -12.67 15.53 -1.20
N ALA A 84 -13.70 15.42 -2.03
CA ALA A 84 -13.70 15.93 -3.39
C ALA A 84 -14.97 16.74 -3.67
N ARG A 85 -14.82 17.88 -4.34
CA ARG A 85 -15.92 18.72 -4.80
C ARG A 85 -15.82 18.96 -6.31
N PRO A 86 -16.94 19.09 -7.01
CA PRO A 86 -16.92 19.50 -8.42
C PRO A 86 -16.27 20.88 -8.58
N GLY A 87 -15.51 21.03 -9.66
CA GLY A 87 -14.92 22.31 -10.07
C GLY A 87 -15.85 23.09 -11.00
N VAL A 88 -15.72 24.42 -10.97
CA VAL A 88 -16.30 25.28 -12.01
C VAL A 88 -15.51 25.05 -13.31
N GLU A 89 -16.13 25.33 -14.46
CA GLU A 89 -15.45 25.23 -15.75
C GLU A 89 -14.18 26.10 -15.79
N GLY A 90 -13.09 25.53 -16.28
CA GLY A 90 -11.79 26.22 -16.37
C GLY A 90 -11.02 26.30 -15.04
N SER A 91 -11.55 25.74 -13.94
CA SER A 91 -10.86 25.71 -12.64
C SER A 91 -9.63 24.80 -12.65
N GLY A 92 -9.62 23.77 -13.49
CA GLY A 92 -8.57 22.76 -13.56
C GLY A 92 -8.54 21.83 -12.35
N LEU A 93 -7.43 21.08 -12.23
CA LEU A 93 -7.25 20.05 -11.20
C LEU A 93 -6.46 20.58 -9.99
N ILE A 94 -7.18 20.94 -8.92
CA ILE A 94 -6.59 21.37 -7.64
C ILE A 94 -6.68 20.22 -6.65
N CYS A 95 -5.71 19.30 -6.73
CA CYS A 95 -5.72 18.08 -5.93
C CYS A 95 -4.32 17.52 -5.67
N HIS A 96 -4.25 16.49 -4.82
CA HIS A 96 -3.01 15.76 -4.55
C HIS A 96 -2.42 15.17 -5.86
N ARG A 97 -1.07 15.15 -5.97
CA ARG A 97 -0.36 14.74 -7.20
C ARG A 97 -0.82 13.42 -7.81
N LEU A 98 -1.11 12.43 -6.96
CA LEU A 98 -1.59 11.11 -7.39
C LEU A 98 -3.01 11.21 -7.96
N ILE A 99 -3.90 11.93 -7.28
CA ILE A 99 -5.28 12.13 -7.73
C ILE A 99 -5.28 12.90 -9.04
N ARG A 100 -4.42 13.91 -9.19
CA ARG A 100 -4.23 14.63 -10.46
C ARG A 100 -3.90 13.68 -11.61
N THR A 101 -2.97 12.75 -11.42
CA THR A 101 -2.64 11.75 -12.46
C THR A 101 -3.79 10.79 -12.76
N LEU A 102 -4.58 10.40 -11.75
CA LEU A 102 -5.76 9.56 -11.95
C LEU A 102 -6.84 10.31 -12.73
N CYS A 103 -7.11 11.57 -12.39
CA CYS A 103 -8.04 12.43 -13.11
C CYS A 103 -7.67 12.58 -14.58
N GLN A 104 -6.39 12.79 -14.90
CA GLN A 104 -5.92 12.86 -16.29
C GLN A 104 -6.17 11.56 -17.07
N VAL A 105 -5.97 10.40 -16.43
CA VAL A 105 -6.19 9.09 -17.04
C VAL A 105 -7.68 8.80 -17.25
N ILE A 106 -8.52 9.21 -16.30
CA ILE A 106 -9.98 9.05 -16.35
C ILE A 106 -10.63 10.05 -17.33
N GLY A 107 -10.12 11.28 -17.42
CA GLY A 107 -10.71 12.36 -18.22
C GLY A 107 -11.37 13.47 -17.41
N ILE A 108 -11.15 13.53 -16.10
CA ILE A 108 -11.66 14.61 -15.24
C ILE A 108 -10.78 15.84 -15.46
N LYS A 109 -11.40 16.98 -15.81
CA LYS A 109 -10.73 18.25 -16.12
C LYS A 109 -10.76 19.21 -14.94
N ASP A 110 -11.90 19.36 -14.29
CA ASP A 110 -12.08 20.33 -13.22
C ASP A 110 -12.53 19.64 -11.92
N MET A 111 -11.74 19.77 -10.86
CA MET A 111 -12.04 19.18 -9.56
C MET A 111 -11.14 19.77 -8.47
N TYR A 112 -11.72 19.98 -7.29
CA TYR A 112 -10.93 20.21 -6.08
C TYR A 112 -10.99 18.97 -5.19
N ALA A 113 -9.85 18.47 -4.76
CA ALA A 113 -9.80 17.36 -3.81
C ALA A 113 -8.71 17.55 -2.75
N LYS A 114 -9.10 17.33 -1.50
CA LYS A 114 -8.23 17.33 -0.33
C LYS A 114 -8.12 15.92 0.22
N VAL A 115 -6.91 15.55 0.60
CA VAL A 115 -6.62 14.31 1.32
C VAL A 115 -6.19 14.69 2.73
N GLU A 116 -6.79 14.06 3.72
CA GLU A 116 -6.39 14.18 5.12
C GLU A 116 -5.97 12.81 5.68
N GLY A 117 -5.16 12.82 6.74
CA GLY A 117 -4.52 11.60 7.25
C GLY A 117 -3.28 11.19 6.43
N SER A 118 -3.19 9.91 6.07
CA SER A 118 -1.99 9.31 5.45
C SER A 118 -1.88 9.56 3.95
N THR A 119 -1.05 10.53 3.54
CA THR A 119 -0.86 10.87 2.12
C THR A 119 0.19 10.02 1.40
N LYS A 120 0.96 9.21 2.13
CA LYS A 120 2.09 8.43 1.57
C LYS A 120 1.66 7.12 0.92
N ASN A 121 0.52 6.56 1.33
CA ASN A 121 0.08 5.26 0.85
C ASN A 121 -0.74 5.37 -0.44
N TYR A 122 -0.08 5.27 -1.58
CA TYR A 122 -0.74 5.42 -2.88
C TYR A 122 -1.78 4.35 -3.18
N GLN A 123 -1.66 3.14 -2.61
CA GLN A 123 -2.67 2.10 -2.82
C GLN A 123 -4.00 2.49 -2.19
N VAL A 124 -3.95 3.05 -0.98
CA VAL A 124 -5.13 3.52 -0.24
C VAL A 124 -5.78 4.69 -0.95
N LEU A 125 -4.99 5.71 -1.31
CA LEU A 125 -5.51 6.89 -1.98
C LEU A 125 -6.14 6.55 -3.33
N THR A 126 -5.52 5.65 -4.07
CA THR A 126 -6.04 5.19 -5.36
C THR A 126 -7.36 4.46 -5.17
N ARG A 127 -7.42 3.50 -4.23
CA ARG A 127 -8.65 2.74 -3.95
C ARG A 127 -9.78 3.64 -3.44
N GLY A 128 -9.48 4.53 -2.49
CA GLY A 128 -10.44 5.48 -1.94
C GLY A 128 -10.97 6.45 -2.99
N PHE A 129 -10.11 6.91 -3.91
CA PHE A 129 -10.54 7.80 -4.99
C PHE A 129 -11.44 7.08 -6.00
N LEU A 130 -11.10 5.86 -6.43
CA LEU A 130 -11.99 5.09 -7.31
C LEU A 130 -13.33 4.80 -6.65
N ARG A 131 -13.32 4.44 -5.35
CA ARG A 131 -14.54 4.22 -4.58
C ARG A 131 -15.40 5.48 -4.52
N LEU A 132 -14.79 6.64 -4.30
CA LEU A 132 -15.48 7.93 -4.31
C LEU A 132 -16.18 8.20 -5.64
N LEU A 133 -15.55 7.82 -6.76
CA LEU A 133 -16.16 7.95 -8.09
C LEU A 133 -17.28 6.94 -8.32
N SER A 134 -17.12 5.70 -7.85
CA SER A 134 -18.16 4.66 -7.95
C SER A 134 -19.39 4.94 -7.10
N GLU A 135 -19.26 5.66 -5.99
CA GLU A 135 -20.37 6.04 -5.11
C GLU A 135 -21.17 7.25 -5.65
N GLN A 136 -20.79 7.82 -6.80
CA GLN A 136 -21.50 8.96 -7.38
C GLN A 136 -22.85 8.55 -7.95
N GLN A 137 -23.82 9.45 -7.84
CA GLN A 137 -25.14 9.30 -8.45
C GLN A 137 -25.35 10.39 -9.50
N THR A 138 -25.84 9.98 -10.67
CA THR A 138 -26.25 10.92 -11.72
C THR A 138 -27.55 11.63 -11.32
N TYR A 139 -27.84 12.79 -11.94
CA TYR A 139 -29.11 13.49 -11.68
C TYR A 139 -30.33 12.63 -12.05
N SER A 140 -30.22 11.81 -13.10
CA SER A 140 -31.28 10.90 -13.52
C SER A 140 -31.56 9.81 -12.48
N GLU A 141 -30.51 9.18 -11.95
CA GLU A 141 -30.62 8.17 -10.90
C GLU A 141 -31.16 8.77 -9.60
N MET A 142 -30.71 9.98 -9.24
CA MET A 142 -31.21 10.69 -8.08
C MET A 142 -32.70 11.04 -8.21
N ALA A 143 -33.12 11.55 -9.37
CA ALA A 143 -34.52 11.85 -9.66
C ALA A 143 -35.39 10.59 -9.57
N ASN A 144 -34.92 9.48 -10.14
CA ASN A 144 -35.62 8.19 -10.10
C ASN A 144 -35.73 7.61 -8.69
N ARG A 145 -34.65 7.71 -7.89
CA ARG A 145 -34.60 7.20 -6.52
C ARG A 145 -35.55 7.95 -5.59
N ILE A 146 -35.65 9.27 -5.76
CA ILE A 146 -36.49 10.13 -4.91
C ILE A 146 -37.92 10.24 -5.46
N GLY A 147 -38.07 10.14 -6.78
CA GLY A 147 -39.34 10.34 -7.49
C GLY A 147 -39.69 11.81 -7.73
N LEU A 148 -38.71 12.72 -7.64
CA LEU A 148 -38.89 14.16 -7.79
C LEU A 148 -37.95 14.75 -8.84
N ASN A 149 -38.32 15.94 -9.32
CA ASN A 149 -37.52 16.74 -10.23
C ASN A 149 -36.27 17.30 -9.52
N VAL A 150 -35.11 17.18 -10.16
CA VAL A 150 -33.85 17.79 -9.69
C VAL A 150 -33.73 19.16 -10.34
N VAL A 151 -33.69 20.20 -9.50
CA VAL A 151 -33.65 21.61 -9.93
C VAL A 151 -32.36 22.27 -9.43
N GLU A 152 -31.67 22.97 -10.32
CA GLU A 152 -30.51 23.81 -10.03
C GLU A 152 -30.94 25.27 -9.86
N PHE A 153 -30.42 25.91 -8.82
CA PHE A 153 -30.55 27.34 -8.60
C PHE A 153 -29.15 27.96 -8.65
N SER A 154 -28.93 28.86 -9.59
CA SER A 154 -27.66 29.57 -9.73
C SER A 154 -27.84 31.07 -9.51
N PRO A 155 -26.94 31.75 -8.77
CA PRO A 155 -26.98 33.20 -8.64
C PRO A 155 -26.75 33.90 -9.99
N ASP A 156 -26.02 33.27 -10.92
CA ASP A 156 -25.74 33.83 -12.25
C ASP A 156 -26.99 33.91 -13.14
N GLN A 157 -28.05 33.20 -12.77
CA GLN A 157 -29.32 33.14 -13.50
C GLN A 157 -30.47 33.73 -12.68
N ASP A 158 -30.20 34.76 -11.87
CA ASP A 158 -31.19 35.43 -11.03
C ASP A 158 -32.02 34.47 -10.15
N MET A 159 -31.41 33.37 -9.70
CA MET A 159 -32.08 32.30 -8.94
C MET A 159 -33.27 31.65 -9.67
N TYR A 160 -33.27 31.68 -11.00
CA TYR A 160 -34.28 31.01 -11.82
C TYR A 160 -34.15 29.47 -11.73
N PRO A 161 -35.25 28.71 -11.53
CA PRO A 161 -35.19 27.26 -11.40
C PRO A 161 -34.89 26.58 -12.73
N ARG A 162 -33.70 25.96 -12.85
CA ARG A 162 -33.34 25.13 -14.00
C ARG A 162 -33.57 23.65 -13.70
N LEU A 163 -34.42 23.00 -14.49
CA LEU A 163 -34.63 21.55 -14.39
C LEU A 163 -33.41 20.80 -14.97
N LEU A 164 -32.73 20.01 -14.13
CA LEU A 164 -31.59 19.16 -14.55
C LEU A 164 -32.03 17.76 -14.96
N ALA A 165 -32.94 17.15 -14.20
CA ALA A 165 -33.47 15.82 -14.48
C ALA A 165 -34.89 15.68 -13.94
N SER A 166 -35.72 14.96 -14.69
CA SER A 166 -37.05 14.51 -14.27
C SER A 166 -37.03 13.00 -14.03
N PRO A 167 -37.85 12.47 -13.10
CA PRO A 167 -37.98 11.03 -12.92
C PRO A 167 -38.59 10.38 -14.16
N ALA A 168 -38.22 9.14 -14.41
CA ALA A 168 -38.82 8.31 -15.44
C ALA A 168 -40.33 8.12 -15.15
N PRO A 169 -41.17 7.99 -16.19
CA PRO A 169 -42.60 7.76 -16.02
C PRO A 169 -42.84 6.51 -15.16
N GLY A 170 -43.62 6.66 -14.08
CA GLY A 170 -43.90 5.60 -13.11
C GLY A 170 -43.14 5.72 -11.78
N ASN A 171 -42.04 6.48 -11.74
CA ASN A 171 -41.31 6.76 -10.49
C ASN A 171 -41.72 8.10 -9.85
N SER A 172 -42.57 8.89 -10.50
CA SER A 172 -42.98 10.21 -9.99
C SER A 172 -43.81 10.08 -8.72
N VAL A 173 -43.37 10.76 -7.66
CA VAL A 173 -44.08 10.84 -6.39
C VAL A 173 -44.72 12.21 -6.25
N ASP A 174 -45.99 12.25 -5.83
CA ASP A 174 -46.64 13.52 -5.52
C ASP A 174 -45.93 14.18 -4.33
N PRO A 175 -45.43 15.43 -4.47
CA PRO A 175 -44.65 16.08 -3.41
C PRO A 175 -45.44 16.23 -2.10
N SER A 176 -46.76 16.35 -2.18
CA SER A 176 -47.67 16.46 -1.02
C SER A 176 -47.73 15.20 -0.15
N LYS A 177 -47.29 14.05 -0.64
CA LYS A 177 -47.33 12.76 0.07
C LYS A 177 -46.03 12.45 0.84
N ILE A 178 -45.03 13.33 0.75
CA ILE A 178 -43.72 13.12 1.39
C ILE A 178 -43.82 13.50 2.87
N ASN A 179 -43.84 12.50 3.75
CA ASN A 179 -43.71 12.70 5.19
C ASN A 179 -42.25 13.06 5.54
N ILE A 180 -41.95 14.36 5.62
CA ILE A 180 -40.61 14.93 5.92
C ILE A 180 -40.10 14.55 7.33
N SER A 181 -40.97 14.02 8.20
CA SER A 181 -40.68 13.72 9.61
C SER A 181 -39.84 12.46 9.85
N SER A 182 -39.66 11.58 8.87
CA SER A 182 -38.88 10.33 9.04
C SER A 182 -37.39 10.50 8.77
N THR A 183 -36.99 11.38 7.84
CA THR A 183 -35.60 11.55 7.41
C THR A 183 -34.73 12.29 8.44
N MET A 184 -35.30 13.26 9.17
CA MET A 184 -34.63 13.95 10.30
C MET A 184 -34.39 13.00 11.48
N LYS A 185 -35.29 12.02 11.69
CA LYS A 185 -35.17 11.04 12.77
C LYS A 185 -34.10 9.99 12.51
N THR A 186 -33.80 9.61 11.27
CA THR A 186 -32.74 8.61 11.00
C THR A 186 -31.33 9.20 11.21
N GLN A 187 -31.16 10.51 11.01
CA GLN A 187 -29.89 11.19 11.32
C GLN A 187 -29.74 11.42 12.84
N GLN A 188 -30.81 11.73 13.57
CA GLN A 188 -30.77 11.86 15.03
C GLN A 188 -30.75 10.50 15.77
N ALA A 189 -31.43 9.47 15.28
CA ALA A 189 -31.49 8.15 15.93
C ALA A 189 -30.17 7.38 15.87
N ASN A 190 -29.28 7.71 14.92
CA ASN A 190 -27.91 7.20 14.88
C ASN A 190 -26.94 7.99 15.80
N LEU A 191 -27.41 9.09 16.40
CA LEU A 191 -26.70 9.89 17.41
C LEU A 191 -27.30 9.76 18.82
N THR A 192 -28.52 9.23 18.97
CA THR A 192 -29.20 9.09 20.27
C THR A 192 -29.83 7.70 20.44
N LYS A 193 -29.01 6.69 20.70
CA LYS A 193 -29.44 5.46 21.37
C LYS A 193 -28.32 4.91 22.25
N LYS A 194 -28.12 5.60 23.38
CA LYS A 194 -27.90 4.95 24.68
C LYS A 194 -28.79 5.69 25.68
N PRO A 195 -29.80 5.05 26.29
CA PRO A 195 -30.44 5.61 27.47
C PRO A 195 -29.39 5.70 28.58
N ASN A 196 -29.53 6.73 29.42
CA ASN A 196 -28.63 7.06 30.52
C ASN A 196 -28.35 5.86 31.43
N GLU A 197 -27.23 5.19 31.21
CA GLU A 197 -26.50 4.49 32.26
C GLU A 197 -25.51 5.50 32.83
N GLU A 198 -25.67 5.84 34.11
CA GLU A 198 -24.67 6.61 34.85
C GLU A 198 -23.32 5.92 34.69
N LEU A 199 -22.37 6.61 34.06
CA LEU A 199 -21.03 6.09 33.88
C LEU A 199 -20.42 5.86 35.27
N PRO A 200 -19.95 4.63 35.58
CA PRO A 200 -19.24 4.42 36.82
C PRO A 200 -18.03 5.35 36.85
N ILE A 201 -17.79 5.96 38.00
CA ILE A 201 -16.61 6.80 38.26
C ILE A 201 -15.39 6.08 37.69
N LEU A 202 -14.78 6.67 36.66
CA LEU A 202 -13.54 6.18 36.08
C LEU A 202 -12.46 6.28 37.15
N ALA A 203 -12.22 5.19 37.88
CA ALA A 203 -10.93 4.98 38.50
C ALA A 203 -9.89 5.12 37.39
N ILE A 204 -8.97 6.06 37.55
CA ILE A 204 -7.84 6.25 36.64
C ILE A 204 -6.94 5.02 36.80
N SER A 205 -7.31 3.91 36.17
CA SER A 205 -6.38 2.82 35.91
C SER A 205 -5.57 3.27 34.71
N HIS A 206 -4.31 3.66 34.96
CA HIS A 206 -3.34 3.80 33.90
C HIS A 206 -3.28 2.46 33.15
N PRO A 207 -3.62 2.40 31.85
CA PRO A 207 -3.43 1.18 31.10
C PRO A 207 -1.92 1.01 30.97
N ASP A 208 -1.36 0.06 31.72
CA ASP A 208 0.02 -0.37 31.51
C ASP A 208 0.21 -0.61 30.03
N ARG A 209 1.12 0.16 29.43
CA ARG A 209 1.45 0.10 28.00
C ARG A 209 2.28 -1.15 27.72
N HIS A 210 1.73 -2.33 27.97
CA HIS A 210 2.30 -3.58 27.54
C HIS A 210 1.40 -4.19 26.47
N ARG A 211 1.75 -3.94 25.20
CA ARG A 211 1.26 -4.80 24.12
C ARG A 211 1.77 -6.23 24.41
N PRO A 212 0.93 -7.27 24.41
CA PRO A 212 1.44 -8.63 24.53
C PRO A 212 2.42 -8.92 23.39
N ARG A 213 3.55 -9.55 23.69
CA ARG A 213 4.49 -10.01 22.66
C ARG A 213 3.77 -11.02 21.77
N LYS A 214 3.99 -10.94 20.44
CA LYS A 214 3.56 -12.01 19.53
C LYS A 214 4.18 -13.34 20.02
N PRO A 215 3.42 -14.45 20.00
CA PRO A 215 3.99 -15.76 20.30
C PRO A 215 5.11 -16.08 19.30
N TRP A 216 6.10 -16.83 19.76
CA TRP A 216 7.12 -17.36 18.86
C TRP A 216 6.45 -18.32 17.86
N PRO A 217 6.80 -18.27 16.57
CA PRO A 217 6.30 -19.26 15.62
C PRO A 217 6.78 -20.66 16.06
N GLU A 218 5.84 -21.58 16.20
CA GLU A 218 6.13 -22.98 16.46
C GLU A 218 6.92 -23.57 15.28
N LYS A 219 7.91 -24.41 15.61
CA LYS A 219 8.68 -25.16 14.61
C LYS A 219 7.74 -26.19 13.96
N HIS A 220 7.91 -26.38 12.66
CA HIS A 220 7.16 -27.27 11.76
C HIS A 220 5.83 -26.63 11.29
N GLU A 221 5.59 -26.37 10.00
CA GLU A 221 5.90 -27.16 8.81
C GLU A 221 6.57 -26.31 7.72
N SER A 222 7.77 -26.70 7.32
CA SER A 222 8.45 -26.20 6.14
C SER A 222 7.80 -26.83 4.91
N PHE A 223 7.18 -26.01 4.06
CA PHE A 223 6.73 -26.31 2.69
C PHE A 223 7.79 -26.97 1.77
N LEU A 224 9.01 -27.18 2.27
CA LEU A 224 10.16 -27.74 1.54
C LEU A 224 10.30 -29.27 1.68
N ASP A 225 9.56 -29.92 2.58
CA ASP A 225 9.61 -31.39 2.73
C ASP A 225 8.74 -32.15 1.71
N ASP A 226 7.82 -31.46 1.02
CA ASP A 226 6.97 -32.06 -0.05
C ASP A 226 7.62 -32.04 -1.45
N LEU A 227 8.85 -31.52 -1.58
CA LEU A 227 9.53 -31.34 -2.87
C LEU A 227 10.75 -32.24 -3.09
N VAL A 228 11.02 -33.19 -2.18
CA VAL A 228 12.04 -34.21 -2.40
C VAL A 228 11.35 -35.51 -2.80
N GLN A 229 11.07 -35.64 -4.10
CA GLN A 229 10.95 -36.94 -4.74
C GLN A 229 12.20 -37.20 -5.57
N ASP A 230 12.83 -38.32 -5.22
CA ASP A 230 13.97 -39.04 -5.78
C ASP A 230 14.29 -38.85 -7.27
N GLY A 231 15.60 -38.75 -7.59
CA GLY A 231 16.15 -39.03 -8.92
C GLY A 231 17.48 -38.35 -9.26
N GLU A 232 18.60 -39.09 -9.13
CA GLU A 232 19.79 -39.15 -10.03
C GLU A 232 20.61 -37.83 -10.26
N GLU A 233 21.95 -37.72 -10.23
CA GLU A 233 23.14 -38.59 -10.20
C GLU A 233 24.39 -37.72 -9.82
N PRO A 234 25.55 -38.30 -9.43
CA PRO A 234 26.69 -37.58 -8.84
C PRO A 234 27.76 -37.18 -9.88
N THR A 235 27.73 -35.94 -10.39
CA THR A 235 28.79 -35.42 -11.27
C THR A 235 29.49 -34.17 -10.75
N VAL A 236 29.04 -33.61 -9.62
CA VAL A 236 29.59 -32.36 -9.06
C VAL A 236 30.76 -32.59 -8.09
N ALA A 237 30.97 -33.84 -7.64
CA ALA A 237 31.93 -34.16 -6.58
C ALA A 237 33.39 -34.24 -7.05
N THR A 238 33.68 -34.24 -8.36
CA THR A 238 35.04 -34.41 -8.89
C THR A 238 35.82 -33.10 -9.05
N ASP A 239 35.15 -31.95 -9.22
CA ASP A 239 35.85 -30.67 -9.50
C ASP A 239 36.45 -30.01 -8.26
N VAL A 240 35.94 -30.32 -7.06
CA VAL A 240 36.36 -29.65 -5.81
C VAL A 240 37.72 -30.17 -5.31
N PHE A 241 38.03 -31.44 -5.54
CA PHE A 241 39.30 -32.04 -5.11
C PHE A 241 40.50 -31.57 -5.96
N GLU A 242 40.31 -31.31 -7.25
CA GLU A 242 41.35 -30.78 -8.13
C GLU A 242 41.68 -29.30 -7.84
N LEU A 243 40.67 -28.51 -7.43
CA LEU A 243 40.83 -27.11 -7.03
C LEU A 243 41.54 -26.93 -5.68
N ILE A 244 41.48 -27.92 -4.80
CA ILE A 244 42.22 -27.91 -3.52
C ILE A 244 43.69 -28.28 -3.74
N ALA A 245 43.98 -29.18 -4.69
CA ALA A 245 45.34 -29.58 -5.05
C ALA A 245 46.16 -28.47 -5.74
N SER A 246 45.52 -27.46 -6.34
CA SER A 246 46.18 -26.31 -6.97
C SER A 246 46.64 -25.22 -5.99
N GLY A 247 46.31 -25.34 -4.69
CA GLY A 247 46.88 -24.49 -3.64
C GLY A 247 46.29 -23.07 -3.52
N GLU A 248 45.11 -22.81 -4.06
CA GLU A 248 44.44 -21.51 -3.94
C GLU A 248 43.58 -21.45 -2.67
N ARG A 249 43.82 -20.42 -1.84
CA ARG A 249 43.19 -20.21 -0.53
C ARG A 249 42.29 -18.98 -0.63
N ASP A 250 41.01 -19.14 -0.27
CA ASP A 250 39.91 -18.15 -0.25
C ASP A 250 39.18 -17.85 -1.57
N LEU A 251 38.13 -18.65 -1.84
CA LEU A 251 37.13 -18.44 -2.91
C LEU A 251 36.46 -17.04 -2.86
N ASP A 252 36.29 -16.47 -1.67
CA ASP A 252 35.64 -15.16 -1.50
C ASP A 252 36.53 -13.97 -1.92
N ALA A 253 37.85 -14.14 -1.98
CA ALA A 253 38.80 -13.08 -2.34
C ALA A 253 38.99 -12.96 -3.87
N LEU A 254 38.89 -14.07 -4.60
CA LEU A 254 39.02 -14.13 -6.07
C LEU A 254 37.84 -13.48 -6.80
N VAL A 255 36.62 -13.65 -6.30
CA VAL A 255 35.40 -13.07 -6.91
C VAL A 255 35.37 -11.53 -6.82
N LEU A 256 36.12 -10.95 -5.88
CA LEU A 256 36.16 -9.49 -5.63
C LEU A 256 37.47 -8.81 -6.09
N GLY A 257 38.37 -9.54 -6.76
CA GLY A 257 39.61 -8.99 -7.31
C GLY A 257 40.49 -8.30 -6.26
N GLY A 258 40.55 -8.83 -5.04
CA GLY A 258 41.37 -8.27 -3.95
C GLY A 258 40.88 -6.96 -3.34
N ARG A 259 39.62 -6.54 -3.58
CA ARG A 259 39.05 -5.33 -2.96
C ARG A 259 38.08 -5.67 -1.83
N ILE A 260 38.51 -5.46 -0.59
CA ILE A 260 37.63 -5.47 0.59
C ILE A 260 36.79 -4.18 0.56
N PRO A 261 35.45 -4.25 0.45
CA PRO A 261 34.64 -3.04 0.50
C PRO A 261 34.75 -2.43 1.89
N ARG A 262 35.31 -1.21 1.97
CA ARG A 262 35.19 -0.35 3.15
C ARG A 262 33.71 0.00 3.31
N ILE A 263 33.00 -0.77 4.13
CA ILE A 263 31.65 -0.45 4.55
C ILE A 263 31.74 0.87 5.31
N ARG A 264 31.40 1.99 4.67
CA ARG A 264 31.14 3.24 5.40
C ARG A 264 29.97 2.95 6.32
N GLY A 265 30.26 2.87 7.62
CA GLY A 265 29.26 2.64 8.65
C GLY A 265 28.10 3.62 8.49
N LYS A 266 26.87 3.12 8.60
CA LYS A 266 25.72 4.01 8.81
C LYS A 266 25.97 4.75 10.11
N GLY A 267 25.71 6.07 10.14
CA GLY A 267 25.78 6.85 11.37
C GLY A 267 25.01 6.15 12.48
N GLU A 268 25.68 5.96 13.62
CA GLU A 268 25.12 5.23 14.74
C GLU A 268 23.88 5.97 15.28
N PRO A 269 22.77 5.25 15.59
CA PRO A 269 21.61 5.84 16.23
C PRO A 269 21.99 6.54 17.55
N SER A 270 21.36 7.67 17.90
CA SER A 270 21.79 8.55 19.01
C SER A 270 21.91 7.88 20.40
N TYR A 271 21.31 6.71 20.60
CA TYR A 271 21.38 5.93 21.85
C TYR A 271 22.68 5.09 22.00
N TRP A 272 23.55 5.07 20.99
CA TRP A 272 24.87 4.42 21.04
C TRP A 272 25.89 5.19 21.90
N ASN A 273 25.71 6.51 22.07
CA ASN A 273 26.60 7.33 22.90
C ASN A 273 26.39 7.14 24.42
N ASN A 274 25.43 6.30 24.82
CA ASN A 274 25.26 5.96 26.23
C ASN A 274 26.37 4.99 26.67
N PRO A 275 27.13 5.30 27.74
CA PRO A 275 28.34 4.56 28.13
C PRO A 275 28.07 3.07 28.43
N GLY A 276 26.86 2.72 28.88
CA GLY A 276 26.47 1.34 29.13
C GLY A 276 26.32 0.49 27.86
N ASN A 277 25.88 1.08 26.74
CA ASN A 277 25.63 0.36 25.49
C ASN A 277 26.93 0.06 24.72
N LEU A 278 27.91 0.96 24.79
CA LEU A 278 29.25 0.77 24.24
C LEU A 278 29.98 -0.42 24.88
N LYS A 279 29.86 -0.56 26.21
CA LYS A 279 30.50 -1.66 26.95
C LYS A 279 29.94 -3.03 26.53
N VAL A 280 28.61 -3.14 26.44
CA VAL A 280 27.91 -4.37 26.00
C VAL A 280 28.24 -4.71 24.54
N ALA A 281 28.36 -3.71 23.66
CA ALA A 281 28.75 -3.92 22.27
C ALA A 281 30.20 -4.42 22.13
N ALA A 282 31.13 -3.85 22.90
CA ALA A 282 32.53 -4.26 22.93
C ALA A 282 32.69 -5.70 23.46
N GLU A 283 31.95 -6.08 24.51
CA GLU A 283 31.92 -7.44 25.04
C GLU A 283 31.40 -8.44 24.00
N ARG A 284 30.30 -8.12 23.30
CA ARG A 284 29.77 -8.97 22.20
C ARG A 284 30.73 -9.07 21.01
N TYR A 285 31.55 -8.05 20.76
CA TYR A 285 32.56 -8.09 19.70
C TYR A 285 33.74 -8.97 20.09
N ARG A 286 34.23 -8.84 21.34
CA ARG A 286 35.28 -9.71 21.89
C ARG A 286 34.84 -11.19 21.89
N TYR A 287 33.61 -11.47 22.29
CA TYR A 287 33.07 -12.84 22.30
C TYR A 287 33.01 -13.44 20.89
N ARG A 288 32.52 -12.68 19.90
CA ARG A 288 32.51 -13.13 18.50
C ARG A 288 33.89 -13.41 17.93
N ASN A 289 34.89 -12.57 18.24
CA ASN A 289 36.26 -12.80 17.80
C ASN A 289 36.89 -14.02 18.49
N HIS A 290 36.56 -14.24 19.77
CA HIS A 290 37.02 -15.41 20.51
C HIS A 290 36.44 -16.71 19.94
N ASP A 291 35.13 -16.75 19.66
CA ASP A 291 34.48 -17.90 19.02
C ASP A 291 35.01 -18.16 17.61
N ALA A 292 35.26 -17.11 16.82
CA ALA A 292 35.85 -17.24 15.50
C ALA A 292 37.27 -17.82 15.56
N ALA A 293 38.11 -17.33 16.50
CA ALA A 293 39.45 -17.86 16.71
C ALA A 293 39.43 -19.30 17.22
N LYS A 294 38.47 -19.65 18.08
CA LYS A 294 38.27 -21.03 18.56
C LYS A 294 37.89 -21.98 17.44
N ARG A 295 36.92 -21.60 16.60
CA ARG A 295 36.54 -22.38 15.40
C ARG A 295 37.70 -22.56 14.43
N GLN A 296 38.51 -21.52 14.21
CA GLN A 296 39.70 -21.64 13.37
C GLN A 296 40.68 -22.67 13.95
N ARG A 297 40.95 -22.64 15.26
CA ARG A 297 41.81 -23.63 15.92
C ARG A 297 41.26 -25.04 15.83
N GLU A 298 39.96 -25.22 16.08
CA GLU A 298 39.29 -26.53 15.97
C GLU A 298 39.39 -27.09 14.54
N VAL A 299 39.30 -26.24 13.51
CA VAL A 299 39.50 -26.63 12.12
C VAL A 299 40.96 -27.02 11.85
N TYR A 300 41.94 -26.27 12.36
CA TYR A 300 43.35 -26.62 12.21
C TYR A 300 43.71 -27.93 12.95
N GLU A 301 43.21 -28.12 14.17
CA GLU A 301 43.38 -29.36 14.93
C GLU A 301 42.76 -30.56 14.19
N ALA A 302 41.58 -30.38 13.59
CA ALA A 302 40.93 -31.42 12.79
C ALA A 302 41.72 -31.74 11.51
N LEU A 303 42.36 -30.75 10.89
CA LEU A 303 43.21 -30.94 9.73
C LEU A 303 44.52 -31.68 10.09
N ASP A 304 45.14 -31.36 11.23
CA ASP A 304 46.33 -32.06 11.74
C ASP A 304 46.03 -33.53 12.12
N GLN A 305 44.79 -33.86 12.51
CA GLN A 305 44.37 -35.24 12.80
C GLN A 305 44.09 -36.06 11.54
N LEU A 306 43.90 -35.41 10.39
CA LEU A 306 43.62 -36.03 9.10
C LEU A 306 44.90 -36.21 8.25
N SER A 307 46.04 -35.63 8.65
CA SER A 307 47.34 -35.92 8.06
C SER A 307 47.95 -37.19 8.68
N PRO A 308 48.18 -38.26 7.90
CA PRO A 308 48.80 -39.50 8.37
C PRO A 308 50.28 -39.33 8.73
#